data_AF-A0AAV1KYE4-F1
#
_entry.id   AF-A0AAV1KYE4-F1
#
_cell.length_a   1.000
_cell.length_b   1.000
_cell.length_c   1.000
_cell.angle_alpha   90.00
_cell.angle_beta   90.00
_cell.angle_gamma   90.00
#
_symmetry.space_group_name_H-M   'P 1'
#
loop_
_entity.id
_entity.type
_entity.pdbx_description
1 polymer ?
#
loop_
_entity_poly.entity_id
_entity_poly.type
_entity_poly.pdbx_seq_one_letter_code
_entity_poly.pdbx_strand_id
1 'polypeptide(L)'
;MIYVIDQRLKSQNIPVDKSERVLTDIVTVLLHPKLQQELFIPQPVATHAVIKQLLQDISVSSIMKLDDYSMNRLWDLMTMIFKWQLTIANNQNIFDITCRHLKCVATLMPTYFPKRFIELVLKNIELLREKISDDDYKCLYHTMILWFSEYHTKISILLRLGLQNKDGTFNSSATMNAKISQNLGENIYKYDNKINPIEDYDNKPADTNEINCLLLHIEKGYNKKTDLHIQLPKEVERYYSKKPVKSNKDTIIQQIATNVKGNNVKSNDLSFIADMPKSPQEDLLKMLDEI
;
A
#
# COMPACT_ATOMS: atom_id res chain seq x y z
N MET A 1 1.25 -1.03 -6.37
CA MET A 1 0.29 -1.09 -5.24
C MET A 1 -1.07 -1.60 -5.70
N ILE A 2 -1.78 -0.85 -6.55
CA ILE A 2 -3.18 -1.11 -6.94
C ILE A 2 -3.39 -2.55 -7.43
N TYR A 3 -2.55 -3.07 -8.31
CA TYR A 3 -2.70 -4.45 -8.82
C TYR A 3 -2.58 -5.52 -7.73
N VAL A 4 -1.66 -5.32 -6.78
CA VAL A 4 -1.47 -6.28 -5.68
C VAL A 4 -2.69 -6.27 -4.76
N ILE A 5 -3.22 -5.08 -4.46
CA ILE A 5 -4.41 -4.92 -3.63
C ILE A 5 -5.64 -5.50 -4.33
N ASP A 6 -5.88 -5.15 -5.60
CA ASP A 6 -6.98 -5.69 -6.41
C ASP A 6 -6.96 -7.23 -6.43
N GLN A 7 -5.80 -7.83 -6.65
CA GLN A 7 -5.65 -9.29 -6.64
C GLN A 7 -5.91 -9.90 -5.26
N ARG A 8 -5.46 -9.25 -4.18
CA ARG A 8 -5.75 -9.72 -2.82
C ARG A 8 -7.25 -9.67 -2.52
N LEU A 9 -7.91 -8.56 -2.85
CA LEU A 9 -9.35 -8.40 -2.65
C LEU A 9 -10.15 -9.47 -3.40
N LYS A 10 -9.76 -9.78 -4.64
CA LYS A 10 -10.34 -10.89 -5.43
C LYS A 10 -10.08 -12.25 -4.80
N SER A 11 -8.85 -12.53 -4.37
CA SER A 11 -8.49 -13.81 -3.76
C SER A 11 -9.24 -14.09 -2.46
N GLN A 12 -9.60 -13.04 -1.73
CA GLN A 12 -10.36 -13.11 -0.48
C GLN A 12 -11.88 -13.04 -0.69
N ASN A 13 -12.35 -13.02 -1.94
CA ASN A 13 -13.76 -12.90 -2.29
C ASN A 13 -14.45 -11.69 -1.62
N ILE A 14 -13.75 -10.57 -1.51
CA ILE A 14 -14.32 -9.34 -0.94
C ILE A 14 -15.43 -8.84 -1.87
N PRO A 15 -16.62 -8.47 -1.34
CA PRO A 15 -17.73 -7.95 -2.14
C PRO A 15 -17.29 -6.82 -3.07
N VAL A 16 -17.79 -6.83 -4.30
CA VAL A 16 -17.37 -5.89 -5.36
C VAL A 16 -17.48 -4.44 -4.90
N ASP A 17 -18.59 -4.06 -4.26
CA ASP A 17 -18.80 -2.69 -3.76
C ASP A 17 -17.72 -2.24 -2.77
N LYS A 18 -17.27 -3.15 -1.89
CA LYS A 18 -16.19 -2.86 -0.94
C LYS A 18 -14.85 -2.79 -1.63
N SER A 19 -14.60 -3.68 -2.58
CA SER A 19 -13.37 -3.71 -3.37
C SER A 19 -13.20 -2.44 -4.19
N GLU A 20 -14.26 -2.02 -4.90
CA GLU A 20 -14.30 -0.76 -5.65
C GLU A 20 -14.03 0.45 -4.75
N ARG A 21 -14.64 0.48 -3.56
CA ARG A 21 -14.42 1.55 -2.59
C ARG A 21 -12.96 1.61 -2.14
N VAL A 22 -12.36 0.48 -1.76
CA VAL A 22 -10.93 0.42 -1.36
C VAL A 22 -10.03 0.94 -2.47
N LEU A 23 -10.22 0.48 -3.70
CA LEU A 23 -9.40 0.90 -4.83
C LEU A 23 -9.62 2.39 -5.16
N THR A 24 -10.86 2.86 -5.11
CA THR A 24 -11.23 4.26 -5.35
C THR A 24 -10.59 5.19 -4.33
N ASP A 25 -10.64 4.86 -3.04
CA ASP A 25 -10.06 5.67 -1.97
C ASP A 25 -8.54 5.84 -2.19
N ILE A 26 -7.83 4.72 -2.44
CA ILE A 26 -6.38 4.72 -2.66
C ILE A 26 -6.00 5.50 -3.92
N VAL A 27 -6.67 5.25 -5.06
CA VAL A 27 -6.37 5.93 -6.32
C VAL A 27 -6.70 7.42 -6.24
N THR A 28 -7.74 7.81 -5.50
CA THR A 28 -8.08 9.22 -5.28
C THR A 28 -6.96 9.96 -4.57
N VAL A 29 -6.35 9.36 -3.54
CA VAL A 29 -5.22 9.98 -2.83
C VAL A 29 -3.97 10.01 -3.73
N LEU A 30 -3.66 8.90 -4.41
CA LEU A 30 -2.52 8.84 -5.34
C LEU A 30 -2.60 9.88 -6.45
N LEU A 31 -3.79 10.15 -6.98
CA LEU A 31 -4.02 11.10 -8.07
C LEU A 31 -4.46 12.49 -7.57
N HIS A 32 -4.35 12.75 -6.27
CA HIS A 32 -4.75 14.02 -5.70
C HIS A 32 -3.91 15.17 -6.33
N PRO A 33 -4.53 16.27 -6.81
CA PRO A 33 -3.81 17.31 -7.55
C PRO A 33 -2.60 17.90 -6.81
N LYS A 34 -2.68 18.07 -5.47
CA LYS A 34 -1.55 18.54 -4.67
C LYS A 34 -0.38 17.56 -4.68
N LEU A 35 -0.64 16.26 -4.51
CA LEU A 35 0.42 15.25 -4.56
C LEU A 35 1.05 15.22 -5.94
N GLN A 36 0.23 15.30 -6.99
CA GLN A 36 0.74 15.37 -8.36
C GLN A 36 1.61 16.60 -8.57
N GLN A 37 1.18 17.79 -8.14
CA GLN A 37 1.98 19.01 -8.23
C GLN A 37 3.37 18.84 -7.59
N GLU A 38 3.43 18.30 -6.37
CA GLU A 38 4.71 18.03 -5.69
C GLU A 38 5.57 17.00 -6.42
N LEU A 39 4.97 15.92 -6.95
CA LEU A 39 5.71 14.86 -7.66
C LEU A 39 6.36 15.33 -8.97
N PHE A 40 5.82 16.36 -9.63
CA PHE A 40 6.36 16.91 -10.88
C PHE A 40 7.39 18.04 -10.65
N ILE A 41 7.67 18.41 -9.39
CA ILE A 41 8.75 19.34 -9.05
C ILE A 41 10.08 18.57 -9.11
N PRO A 42 11.13 19.10 -9.78
CA PRO A 42 12.46 18.51 -9.73
C PRO A 42 12.95 18.40 -8.28
N GLN A 43 13.24 17.17 -7.85
CA GLN A 43 13.58 16.88 -6.46
C GLN A 43 14.54 15.69 -6.37
N PRO A 44 15.36 15.60 -5.32
CA PRO A 44 16.18 14.42 -5.09
C PRO A 44 15.30 13.19 -4.87
N VAL A 45 15.84 12.02 -5.18
CA VAL A 45 15.11 10.77 -4.96
C VAL A 45 14.90 10.54 -3.47
N ALA A 46 13.63 10.40 -3.08
CA ALA A 46 13.27 10.11 -1.70
C ALA A 46 13.79 8.73 -1.27
N THR A 47 14.10 8.59 0.02
CA THR A 47 14.58 7.32 0.57
C THR A 47 13.48 6.27 0.55
N HIS A 48 13.88 4.99 0.59
CA HIS A 48 12.95 3.86 0.69
C HIS A 48 11.99 4.00 1.87
N ALA A 49 12.50 4.42 3.03
CA ALA A 49 11.69 4.62 4.23
C ALA A 49 10.58 5.67 4.01
N VAL A 50 10.90 6.79 3.35
CA VAL A 50 9.94 7.85 3.06
C VAL A 50 8.87 7.37 2.09
N ILE A 51 9.25 6.70 0.99
CA ILE A 51 8.28 6.19 0.01
C ILE A 51 7.41 5.09 0.61
N LYS A 52 7.99 4.21 1.45
CA LYS A 52 7.26 3.17 2.15
C LYS A 52 6.24 3.75 3.13
N GLN A 53 6.64 4.76 3.91
CA GLN A 53 5.74 5.47 4.82
C GLN A 53 4.62 6.18 4.05
N LEU A 54 4.93 6.86 2.94
CA LEU A 54 3.92 7.50 2.11
C LEU A 54 2.87 6.48 1.62
N LEU A 55 3.31 5.31 1.15
CA LEU A 55 2.39 4.26 0.70
C LEU A 55 1.59 3.63 1.87
N GLN A 56 2.19 3.54 3.05
CA GLN A 56 1.50 3.13 4.28
C GLN A 56 0.35 4.10 4.59
N ASP A 57 0.65 5.40 4.63
CA ASP A 57 -0.35 6.44 4.92
C ASP A 57 -1.48 6.44 3.88
N ILE A 58 -1.13 6.27 2.60
CA ILE A 58 -2.12 6.13 1.52
C ILE A 58 -2.98 4.89 1.72
N SER A 59 -2.41 3.75 2.13
CA SER A 59 -3.19 2.53 2.34
C SER A 59 -4.23 2.70 3.46
N VAL A 60 -3.87 3.44 4.52
CA VAL A 60 -4.73 3.74 5.69
C VAL A 60 -5.88 4.71 5.33
N SER A 61 -5.76 5.47 4.24
CA SER A 61 -6.86 6.31 3.75
C SER A 61 -8.10 5.52 3.31
N SER A 62 -7.92 4.22 3.01
CA SER A 62 -9.00 3.33 2.61
C SER A 62 -9.61 2.59 3.80
N ILE A 63 -10.76 1.94 3.59
CA ILE A 63 -11.38 1.09 4.62
C ILE A 63 -10.56 -0.18 4.95
N MET A 64 -9.59 -0.52 4.10
CA MET A 64 -8.75 -1.71 4.24
C MET A 64 -7.77 -1.51 5.39
N LYS A 65 -7.64 -2.52 6.26
CA LYS A 65 -6.63 -2.55 7.31
C LYS A 65 -5.52 -3.52 6.92
N LEU A 66 -4.30 -3.00 6.82
CA LEU A 66 -3.09 -3.81 6.64
C LEU A 66 -2.34 -3.85 7.97
N ASP A 67 -1.94 -5.04 8.41
CA ASP A 67 -0.96 -5.20 9.47
C ASP A 67 0.46 -5.00 8.92
N ASP A 68 1.43 -4.85 9.81
CA ASP A 68 2.83 -4.58 9.44
C ASP A 68 3.40 -5.68 8.54
N TYR A 69 3.04 -6.94 8.81
CA TYR A 69 3.43 -8.07 7.98
C TYR A 69 2.87 -7.95 6.56
N SER A 70 1.56 -7.69 6.40
CA SER A 70 0.95 -7.49 5.07
C SER A 70 1.56 -6.30 4.34
N MET A 71 1.86 -5.22 5.05
CA MET A 71 2.43 -4.03 4.44
C MET A 71 3.87 -4.28 3.95
N ASN A 72 4.67 -5.02 4.71
CA ASN A 72 6.00 -5.45 4.28
C ASN A 72 5.93 -6.33 3.03
N ARG A 73 4.98 -7.28 2.98
CA ARG A 73 4.76 -8.11 1.78
C ARG A 73 4.27 -7.31 0.58
N LEU A 74 3.40 -6.32 0.80
CA LEU A 74 2.97 -5.40 -0.25
C LEU A 74 4.15 -4.61 -0.81
N TRP A 75 5.03 -4.10 0.08
CA TRP A 75 6.25 -3.42 -0.31
C TRP A 75 7.15 -4.31 -1.17
N ASP A 76 7.47 -5.53 -0.70
CA ASP A 76 8.29 -6.49 -1.45
C ASP A 76 7.74 -6.77 -2.85
N LEU A 77 6.42 -7.02 -2.94
CA LEU A 77 5.75 -7.26 -4.22
C LEU A 77 5.86 -6.05 -5.14
N MET A 78 5.65 -4.85 -4.61
CA MET A 78 5.72 -3.63 -5.39
C MET A 78 7.12 -3.35 -5.91
N THR A 79 8.13 -3.41 -5.03
CA THR A 79 9.50 -3.08 -5.39
C THR A 79 10.08 -4.11 -6.35
N MET A 80 9.90 -5.40 -6.08
CA MET A 80 10.48 -6.45 -6.92
C MET A 80 9.81 -6.56 -8.29
N ILE A 81 8.48 -6.41 -8.39
CA ILE A 81 7.81 -6.42 -9.69
C ILE A 81 8.26 -5.22 -10.53
N PHE A 82 8.36 -4.03 -9.92
CA PHE A 82 8.80 -2.85 -10.66
C PHE A 82 10.29 -2.89 -11.01
N LYS A 83 11.15 -3.39 -10.11
CA LYS A 83 12.57 -3.66 -10.38
C LYS A 83 12.75 -4.60 -11.56
N TRP A 84 11.96 -5.67 -11.62
CA TRP A 84 11.96 -6.57 -12.77
C TRP A 84 11.59 -5.83 -14.06
N GLN A 85 10.51 -5.03 -14.05
CA GLN A 85 10.12 -4.23 -15.21
C GLN A 85 11.23 -3.29 -15.68
N LEU A 86 11.92 -2.63 -14.74
CA LEU A 86 13.06 -1.75 -15.06
C LEU A 86 14.23 -2.52 -15.66
N THR A 87 14.53 -3.71 -15.15
CA THR A 87 15.65 -4.54 -15.64
C THR A 87 15.45 -5.01 -17.09
N ILE A 88 14.18 -5.21 -17.49
CA ILE A 88 13.82 -5.61 -18.86
C ILE A 88 13.58 -4.39 -19.76
N ALA A 89 13.28 -3.23 -19.19
CA ALA A 89 13.01 -2.02 -19.95
C ALA A 89 14.27 -1.54 -20.68
N ASN A 90 14.12 -1.14 -21.94
CA ASN A 90 15.13 -0.30 -22.60
C ASN A 90 15.03 1.13 -22.05
N ASN A 91 16.12 1.90 -22.07
CA ASN A 91 16.24 3.23 -21.45
C ASN A 91 15.11 4.22 -21.76
N GLN A 92 14.43 4.12 -22.91
CA GLN A 92 13.34 5.04 -23.30
C GLN A 92 11.92 4.56 -22.89
N ASN A 93 11.78 3.36 -22.34
CA ASN A 93 10.48 2.75 -22.08
C ASN A 93 9.88 3.11 -20.70
N ILE A 94 10.58 3.84 -19.82
CA ILE A 94 10.10 4.11 -18.44
C ILE A 94 8.79 4.91 -18.44
N PHE A 95 8.71 5.99 -19.25
CA PHE A 95 7.46 6.74 -19.35
C PHE A 95 6.36 5.91 -20.02
N ASP A 96 6.69 5.05 -20.99
CA ASP A 96 5.69 4.17 -21.60
C ASP A 96 5.14 3.16 -20.60
N ILE A 97 6.00 2.57 -19.76
CA ILE A 97 5.61 1.69 -18.66
C ILE A 97 4.68 2.44 -17.70
N THR A 98 5.04 3.68 -17.34
CA THR A 98 4.24 4.51 -16.42
C THR A 98 2.88 4.86 -17.01
N CYS A 99 2.83 5.30 -18.28
CA CYS A 99 1.59 5.60 -18.99
C CYS A 99 0.70 4.36 -19.13
N ARG A 100 1.29 3.20 -19.46
CA ARG A 100 0.56 1.93 -19.58
C ARG A 100 0.01 1.49 -18.23
N HIS A 101 0.79 1.63 -17.17
CA HIS A 101 0.35 1.34 -15.80
C HIS A 101 -0.84 2.21 -15.40
N LEU A 102 -0.79 3.52 -15.64
CA LEU A 102 -1.90 4.45 -15.38
C LEU A 102 -3.15 4.11 -16.19
N LYS A 103 -3.01 3.80 -17.48
CA LYS A 103 -4.14 3.36 -18.33
C LYS A 103 -4.77 2.07 -17.82
N CYS A 104 -3.96 1.10 -17.39
CA CYS A 104 -4.46 -0.14 -16.79
C CYS A 104 -5.08 0.07 -15.40
N VAL A 105 -4.61 1.03 -14.60
CA VAL A 105 -5.29 1.42 -13.36
C VAL A 105 -6.65 2.03 -13.67
N ALA A 106 -6.76 2.83 -14.74
CA ALA A 106 -8.04 3.40 -15.18
C ALA A 106 -9.10 2.33 -15.50
N THR A 107 -8.69 1.17 -16.03
CA THR A 107 -9.62 0.07 -16.29
C THR A 107 -10.05 -0.70 -15.05
N LEU A 108 -9.36 -0.51 -13.91
CA LEU A 108 -9.76 -1.08 -12.62
C LEU A 108 -10.70 -0.17 -11.84
N MET A 109 -10.86 1.09 -12.27
CA MET A 109 -11.70 2.04 -11.59
C MET A 109 -13.17 1.89 -11.99
N PRO A 110 -14.10 2.08 -11.05
CA PRO A 110 -15.52 2.04 -11.34
C PRO A 110 -15.94 3.16 -12.29
N THR A 111 -17.09 3.01 -12.95
CA THR A 111 -17.58 3.94 -13.98
C THR A 111 -17.78 5.37 -13.48
N TYR A 112 -18.08 5.54 -12.19
CA TYR A 112 -18.25 6.85 -11.54
C TYR A 112 -16.92 7.54 -11.19
N PHE A 113 -15.77 6.86 -11.30
CA PHE A 113 -14.48 7.46 -11.01
C PHE A 113 -14.15 8.54 -12.07
N PRO A 114 -13.77 9.77 -11.67
CA PRO A 114 -13.48 10.83 -12.62
C PRO A 114 -12.19 10.58 -13.42
N LYS A 115 -12.32 10.03 -14.63
CA LYS A 115 -11.20 9.70 -15.54
C LYS A 115 -10.27 10.89 -15.83
N ARG A 116 -10.79 12.12 -15.76
CA ARG A 116 -10.04 13.38 -15.89
C ARG A 116 -8.79 13.46 -15.00
N PHE A 117 -8.80 12.82 -13.82
CA PHE A 117 -7.64 12.82 -12.93
C PHE A 117 -6.48 12.02 -13.53
N ILE A 118 -6.77 10.88 -14.17
CA ILE A 118 -5.76 10.06 -14.84
C ILE A 118 -5.28 10.75 -16.11
N GLU A 119 -6.21 11.34 -16.88
CA GLU A 119 -5.88 12.10 -18.10
C GLU A 119 -4.96 13.29 -17.80
N LEU A 120 -5.18 14.01 -16.70
CA LEU A 120 -4.31 15.10 -16.27
C LEU A 120 -2.89 14.62 -15.97
N VAL A 121 -2.74 13.49 -15.26
CA VAL A 121 -1.42 12.94 -14.96
C VAL A 121 -0.73 12.44 -16.22
N LEU A 122 -1.45 11.77 -17.13
CA LEU A 122 -0.90 11.36 -18.43
C LEU A 122 -0.38 12.55 -19.23
N LYS A 123 -1.16 13.64 -19.28
CA LYS A 123 -0.74 14.89 -19.93
C LYS A 123 0.52 15.49 -19.29
N ASN A 124 0.61 15.48 -17.96
CA ASN A 124 1.80 15.98 -17.26
C ASN A 124 3.05 15.13 -17.57
N ILE A 125 2.89 13.80 -17.68
CA ILE A 125 3.98 12.90 -18.10
C ILE A 125 4.40 13.19 -19.53
N GLU A 126 3.46 13.42 -20.45
CA GLU A 126 3.76 13.78 -21.84
C GLU A 126 4.54 15.11 -21.92
N LEU A 127 4.09 16.13 -21.18
CA LEU A 127 4.80 17.42 -21.10
C LEU A 127 6.19 17.30 -20.46
N LEU A 128 6.39 16.36 -19.53
CA LEU A 128 7.71 16.07 -18.95
C LEU A 128 8.60 15.37 -19.98
N ARG A 129 8.04 14.39 -20.72
CA ARG A 129 8.72 13.63 -21.77
C ARG A 129 9.28 14.53 -22.88
N GLU A 130 8.59 15.61 -23.21
CA GLU A 130 9.02 16.58 -24.22
C GLU A 130 10.20 17.47 -23.76
N LYS A 131 10.39 17.62 -22.44
CA LYS A 131 11.40 18.52 -21.86
C LYS A 131 12.71 17.84 -21.48
N ILE A 132 12.70 16.52 -21.35
CA ILE A 132 13.80 15.73 -20.82
C ILE A 132 14.74 15.30 -21.97
N SER A 133 16.06 15.44 -21.76
CA SER A 133 17.07 15.04 -22.74
C SER A 133 17.44 13.55 -22.67
N ASP A 134 18.12 13.02 -23.68
CA ASP A 134 18.60 11.62 -23.67
C ASP A 134 19.55 11.31 -22.49
N ASP A 135 20.32 12.30 -22.02
CA ASP A 135 21.22 12.11 -20.88
C ASP A 135 20.44 12.14 -19.55
N ASP A 136 19.41 12.98 -19.45
CA ASP A 136 18.48 12.95 -18.32
C ASP A 136 17.75 11.61 -18.24
N TYR A 137 17.37 11.02 -19.39
CA TYR A 137 16.80 9.67 -19.45
C TYR A 137 17.74 8.61 -18.89
N LYS A 138 19.01 8.63 -19.32
CA LYS A 138 20.01 7.69 -18.79
C LYS A 138 20.20 7.90 -17.29
N CYS A 139 20.27 9.15 -16.84
CA CYS A 139 20.40 9.50 -15.43
C CYS A 139 19.21 8.95 -14.61
N LEU A 140 17.99 9.20 -15.08
CA LEU A 140 16.76 8.68 -14.47
C LEU A 140 16.79 7.15 -14.38
N TYR A 141 17.08 6.47 -15.49
CA TYR A 141 17.14 5.00 -15.54
C TYR A 141 18.15 4.43 -14.54
N HIS A 142 19.39 4.93 -14.56
CA HIS A 142 20.45 4.44 -13.66
C HIS A 142 20.12 4.73 -12.19
N THR A 143 19.56 5.90 -11.92
CA THR A 143 19.12 6.28 -10.57
C THR A 143 18.06 5.32 -10.06
N MET A 144 17.07 4.96 -10.90
CA MET A 144 16.04 3.99 -10.53
C MET A 144 16.63 2.59 -10.33
N ILE A 145 17.46 2.09 -11.23
CA ILE A 145 18.11 0.78 -11.08
C ILE A 145 18.93 0.71 -9.78
N LEU A 146 19.68 1.77 -9.46
CA LEU A 146 20.44 1.85 -8.22
C LEU A 146 19.53 1.90 -6.99
N TRP A 147 18.44 2.67 -7.03
CA TRP A 147 17.47 2.74 -5.94
C TRP A 147 16.91 1.35 -5.62
N PHE A 148 16.49 0.59 -6.64
CA PHE A 148 15.98 -0.77 -6.43
C PHE A 148 17.06 -1.84 -6.19
N SER A 149 18.36 -1.50 -6.22
CA SER A 149 19.44 -2.49 -6.20
C SER A 149 19.43 -3.36 -4.95
N GLU A 150 19.12 -2.80 -3.78
CA GLU A 150 19.12 -3.47 -2.47
C GLU A 150 18.02 -4.52 -2.26
N TYR A 151 17.01 -4.58 -3.15
CA TYR A 151 15.90 -5.54 -3.02
C TYR A 151 16.18 -6.85 -3.76
N HIS A 152 16.19 -7.96 -3.04
CA HIS A 152 16.48 -9.30 -3.60
C HIS A 152 15.41 -10.35 -3.21
N THR A 153 14.25 -9.91 -2.73
CA THR A 153 13.20 -10.80 -2.24
C THR A 153 12.64 -11.67 -3.36
N LYS A 154 12.49 -12.97 -3.11
CA LYS A 154 11.86 -13.90 -4.04
C LYS A 154 10.36 -13.63 -4.12
N ILE A 155 9.85 -13.44 -5.33
CA ILE A 155 8.43 -13.17 -5.57
C ILE A 155 7.81 -14.36 -6.30
N SER A 156 6.85 -15.00 -5.63
CA SER A 156 6.17 -16.20 -6.13
C SER A 156 5.58 -16.04 -7.53
N ILE A 157 4.97 -14.88 -7.86
CA ILE A 157 4.44 -14.63 -9.20
C ILE A 157 5.55 -14.53 -10.26
N LEU A 158 6.69 -13.92 -9.94
CA LEU A 158 7.82 -13.84 -10.87
C LEU A 158 8.45 -15.21 -11.09
N LEU A 159 8.54 -16.03 -10.03
CA LEU A 159 9.04 -17.41 -10.12
C LEU A 159 8.11 -18.29 -10.97
N ARG A 160 6.78 -18.25 -10.74
CA ARG A 160 5.81 -19.03 -11.53
C ARG A 160 5.82 -18.69 -13.01
N LEU A 161 6.02 -17.41 -13.33
CA LEU A 161 6.11 -16.93 -14.70
C LEU A 161 7.50 -17.13 -15.33
N GLY A 162 8.46 -17.71 -14.59
CA GLY A 162 9.84 -17.90 -15.06
C GLY A 162 10.61 -16.59 -15.24
N LEU A 163 10.16 -15.49 -14.65
CA LEU A 163 10.75 -14.15 -14.74
C LEU A 163 11.88 -13.94 -13.72
N GLN A 164 11.83 -14.69 -12.62
CA GLN A 164 12.85 -14.73 -11.58
C GLN A 164 13.35 -16.17 -11.40
N ASN A 165 14.63 -16.32 -11.09
CA ASN A 165 15.27 -17.59 -10.78
C ASN A 165 15.17 -17.93 -9.29
N LYS A 166 15.41 -19.21 -8.94
CA LYS A 166 15.42 -19.67 -7.54
C LYS A 166 16.50 -19.00 -6.68
N ASP A 167 17.57 -18.51 -7.31
CA ASP A 167 18.64 -17.74 -6.68
C ASP A 167 18.28 -16.25 -6.47
N GLY A 168 17.10 -15.82 -6.91
CA GLY A 168 16.59 -14.45 -6.78
C GLY A 168 16.95 -13.52 -7.93
N THR A 169 17.78 -13.96 -8.89
CA THR A 169 18.15 -13.18 -10.08
C THR A 169 17.01 -13.09 -11.09
N PHE A 170 16.99 -12.06 -11.94
CA PHE A 170 15.99 -11.94 -13.01
C PHE A 170 16.49 -12.58 -14.29
N ASN A 171 15.59 -13.23 -15.01
CA ASN A 171 15.92 -13.81 -16.29
C ASN A 171 16.00 -12.73 -17.38
N SER A 172 17.04 -12.82 -18.20
CA SER A 172 17.23 -11.93 -19.33
C SER A 172 16.14 -12.13 -20.40
N SER A 173 15.82 -11.05 -21.12
CA SER A 173 14.77 -10.97 -22.14
C SER A 173 14.76 -12.12 -23.17
N ALA A 174 15.91 -12.78 -23.40
CA ALA A 174 16.09 -13.85 -24.38
C ALA A 174 15.23 -15.11 -24.14
N THR A 175 14.76 -15.35 -22.91
CA THR A 175 13.95 -16.55 -22.55
C THR A 175 12.50 -16.20 -22.20
N MET A 176 12.11 -14.92 -22.33
CA MET A 176 10.83 -14.40 -21.82
C MET A 176 9.70 -14.55 -22.83
N ASN A 177 8.48 -14.74 -22.33
CA ASN A 177 7.27 -14.71 -23.15
C ASN A 177 7.15 -13.32 -23.84
N ALA A 178 7.19 -13.31 -25.18
CA ALA A 178 7.15 -12.08 -25.97
C ALA A 178 5.98 -11.16 -25.63
N LYS A 179 4.83 -11.71 -25.18
CA LYS A 179 3.67 -10.93 -24.76
C LYS A 179 3.93 -10.10 -23.50
N ILE A 180 4.70 -10.63 -22.55
CA ILE A 180 5.02 -9.95 -21.29
C ILE A 180 6.02 -8.82 -21.56
N SER A 181 7.06 -9.08 -22.37
CA SER A 181 8.07 -8.08 -22.72
C SER A 181 7.51 -6.91 -23.54
N GLN A 182 6.50 -7.14 -24.39
CA GLN A 182 5.85 -6.07 -25.15
C GLN A 182 4.88 -5.21 -24.31
N ASN A 183 4.42 -5.73 -23.17
CA ASN A 183 3.38 -5.13 -22.34
C ASN A 183 3.85 -4.76 -20.93
N LEU A 184 5.11 -4.36 -20.77
CA LEU A 184 5.67 -3.91 -19.48
C LEU A 184 4.81 -2.78 -18.88
N GLY A 185 4.51 -2.84 -17.59
CA GLY A 185 3.61 -1.87 -16.94
C GLY A 185 2.15 -2.29 -16.90
N GLU A 186 1.73 -3.35 -17.61
CA GLU A 186 0.43 -3.96 -17.39
C GLU A 186 0.36 -4.72 -16.05
N ASN A 187 -0.87 -5.08 -15.67
CA ASN A 187 -1.12 -5.97 -14.55
C ASN A 187 -0.53 -7.38 -14.82
N ILE A 188 0.60 -7.68 -14.18
CA ILE A 188 1.34 -8.94 -14.31
C ILE A 188 0.49 -10.19 -14.00
N TYR A 189 -0.49 -10.05 -13.11
CA TYR A 189 -1.36 -11.15 -12.71
C TYR A 189 -2.33 -11.58 -13.82
N LYS A 190 -2.47 -10.82 -14.92
CA LYS A 190 -3.20 -11.28 -16.12
C LYS A 190 -2.52 -12.46 -16.80
N TYR A 191 -1.21 -12.62 -16.60
CA TYR A 191 -0.42 -13.69 -17.19
C TYR A 191 -0.32 -14.91 -16.26
N ASP A 192 -0.75 -14.77 -15.00
CA ASP A 192 -0.85 -15.85 -14.02
C ASP A 192 -2.09 -16.69 -14.33
N ASN A 193 -2.04 -17.45 -15.42
CA ASN A 193 -2.96 -18.56 -15.58
C ASN A 193 -2.60 -19.55 -14.47
N LYS A 194 -3.57 -19.99 -13.68
CA LYS A 194 -3.43 -21.07 -12.67
C LYS A 194 -3.06 -22.45 -13.30
N ILE A 195 -2.27 -22.47 -14.36
CA ILE A 195 -1.97 -23.62 -15.23
C ILE A 195 -0.64 -24.30 -14.89
N ASN A 196 0.17 -23.74 -14.00
CA ASN A 196 1.26 -24.49 -13.36
C ASN A 196 0.98 -24.55 -11.85
N PRO A 197 0.24 -25.57 -11.38
CA PRO A 197 0.21 -25.87 -9.95
C PRO A 197 1.65 -26.04 -9.47
N ILE A 198 1.92 -25.55 -8.26
CA ILE A 198 3.21 -25.63 -7.56
C ILE A 198 3.51 -27.10 -7.15
N GLU A 199 2.86 -28.09 -7.77
CA GLU A 199 2.94 -29.50 -7.38
C GLU A 199 4.25 -30.18 -7.79
N ASP A 200 5.03 -29.59 -8.71
CA ASP A 200 6.36 -30.10 -9.07
C ASP A 200 7.51 -29.50 -8.24
N TYR A 201 7.24 -28.63 -7.26
CA TYR A 201 8.27 -28.05 -6.38
C TYR A 201 8.43 -28.75 -5.03
N ASP A 202 7.43 -29.52 -4.58
CA ASP A 202 7.40 -30.08 -3.22
C ASP A 202 7.93 -31.52 -3.09
N ASN A 203 8.39 -32.14 -4.17
CA ASN A 203 8.95 -33.49 -4.11
C ASN A 203 10.47 -33.50 -3.85
N LYS A 204 10.89 -33.04 -2.67
CA LYS A 204 11.95 -33.64 -1.83
C LYS A 204 12.20 -32.83 -0.54
N PRO A 205 12.44 -33.51 0.60
CA PRO A 205 12.36 -32.88 1.92
C PRO A 205 13.66 -32.17 2.33
N ALA A 206 13.49 -31.23 3.27
CA ALA A 206 14.47 -30.58 4.13
C ALA A 206 15.30 -29.44 3.53
N ASP A 207 14.79 -28.20 3.67
CA ASP A 207 15.38 -27.29 4.65
C ASP A 207 14.31 -26.33 5.19
N THR A 208 14.11 -26.40 6.50
CA THR A 208 13.16 -25.65 7.32
C THR A 208 13.36 -24.15 7.18
N ASN A 209 12.59 -23.47 6.30
CA ASN A 209 12.24 -22.05 6.42
C ASN A 209 11.18 -21.50 5.42
N GLU A 210 10.55 -22.33 4.59
CA GLU A 210 9.47 -21.88 3.69
C GLU A 210 8.11 -22.38 4.18
N ILE A 211 7.50 -21.62 5.09
CA ILE A 211 6.12 -21.88 5.51
C ILE A 211 5.16 -21.32 4.45
N ASN A 212 4.60 -22.25 3.68
CA ASN A 212 3.23 -22.21 3.18
C ASN A 212 2.27 -21.73 4.28
N CYS A 213 1.92 -20.44 4.33
CA CYS A 213 0.80 -19.94 5.14
C CYS A 213 0.28 -18.62 4.59
N LEU A 214 -0.61 -18.66 3.60
CA LEU A 214 -1.55 -17.55 3.37
C LEU A 214 -3.00 -18.01 3.13
N LEU A 215 -3.34 -19.27 3.43
CA LEU A 215 -4.71 -19.76 3.32
C LEU A 215 -5.32 -20.41 4.58
N LEU A 216 -4.64 -20.44 5.74
CA LEU A 216 -5.19 -21.24 6.85
C LEU A 216 -5.14 -20.71 8.29
N HIS A 217 -4.69 -19.48 8.59
CA HIS A 217 -4.74 -19.02 9.99
C HIS A 217 -5.05 -17.53 10.11
N ILE A 218 -6.31 -17.20 10.45
CA ILE A 218 -6.70 -16.40 11.64
C ILE A 218 -8.23 -16.34 11.65
N GLU A 219 -8.85 -17.38 12.19
CA GLU A 219 -9.87 -17.19 13.23
C GLU A 219 -9.11 -17.07 14.56
N LYS A 220 -9.54 -16.13 15.41
CA LYS A 220 -9.11 -15.86 16.81
C LYS A 220 -7.91 -14.89 17.01
N GLY A 221 -8.25 -13.70 17.54
CA GLY A 221 -7.74 -13.22 18.84
C GLY A 221 -6.44 -12.39 18.95
N TYR A 222 -6.60 -11.07 19.10
CA TYR A 222 -5.87 -10.08 19.95
C TYR A 222 -4.35 -9.76 19.86
N ASN A 223 -4.10 -8.50 19.45
CA ASN A 223 -3.29 -7.38 20.00
C ASN A 223 -2.01 -7.58 20.87
N LYS A 224 -0.95 -6.82 20.51
CA LYS A 224 -0.33 -5.77 21.37
C LYS A 224 0.45 -4.74 20.53
N LYS A 225 0.15 -3.44 20.70
CA LYS A 225 0.86 -2.29 20.11
C LYS A 225 1.78 -1.65 21.16
N THR A 226 2.93 -1.15 20.73
CA THR A 226 3.75 -0.17 21.47
C THR A 226 3.75 1.13 20.69
N ASP A 227 3.33 2.21 21.34
CA ASP A 227 3.24 3.56 20.77
C ASP A 227 4.63 4.19 20.62
N LEU A 228 4.91 4.77 19.45
CA LEU A 228 5.93 5.80 19.25
C LEU A 228 5.24 7.00 18.57
N HIS A 229 5.13 8.08 19.33
CA HIS A 229 4.54 9.34 18.89
C HIS A 229 5.51 10.07 17.95
N ILE A 230 5.12 10.24 16.68
CA ILE A 230 5.76 11.20 15.77
C ILE A 230 4.65 12.04 15.12
N GLN A 231 4.69 13.35 15.37
CA GLN A 231 3.77 14.33 14.80
C GLN A 231 4.14 14.61 13.34
N LEU A 232 3.19 14.37 12.43
CA LEU A 232 3.19 14.92 11.08
C LEU A 232 2.54 16.32 11.06
N PRO A 233 2.91 17.18 10.10
CA PRO A 233 2.37 18.54 9.97
C PRO A 233 0.85 18.57 9.83
N LYS A 234 0.20 19.34 10.71
CA LYS A 234 -1.26 19.53 10.76
C LYS A 234 -1.75 20.33 9.56
N GLU A 235 -2.01 19.69 8.41
CA GLU A 235 -2.80 20.34 7.35
C GLU A 235 -3.56 19.39 6.39
N VAL A 236 -3.66 18.10 6.73
CA VAL A 236 -4.41 17.11 5.93
C VAL A 236 -5.81 16.80 6.49
N GLU A 237 -6.13 17.22 7.73
CA GLU A 237 -7.39 16.86 8.42
C GLU A 237 -8.64 17.66 7.99
N ARG A 238 -8.53 18.70 7.14
CA ARG A 238 -9.68 19.59 6.86
C ARG A 238 -10.54 19.27 5.63
N TYR A 239 -10.31 18.16 4.92
CA TYR A 239 -11.04 17.88 3.66
C TYR A 239 -12.15 16.82 3.75
N TYR A 240 -12.33 16.17 4.90
CA TYR A 240 -13.47 15.29 5.16
C TYR A 240 -14.39 15.90 6.22
N SER A 241 -15.06 16.99 5.87
CA SER A 241 -16.27 17.43 6.57
C SER A 241 -17.30 17.91 5.56
N LYS A 242 -18.40 17.17 5.54
CA LYS A 242 -19.65 17.39 4.82
C LYS A 242 -20.01 18.88 4.78
N LYS A 243 -20.23 19.44 3.59
CA LYS A 243 -21.18 20.55 3.43
C LYS A 243 -22.53 19.95 3.01
N PRO A 244 -23.57 20.02 3.85
CA PRO A 244 -24.92 19.76 3.41
C PRO A 244 -25.41 20.96 2.58
N VAL A 245 -26.05 20.63 1.47
CA VAL A 245 -26.87 21.53 0.66
C VAL A 245 -27.99 22.09 1.55
N LYS A 246 -28.18 23.42 1.51
CA LYS A 246 -29.27 24.11 2.22
C LYS A 246 -30.60 23.82 1.51
N SER A 247 -31.58 23.33 2.26
CA SER A 247 -33.00 23.46 1.93
C SER A 247 -33.79 23.74 3.20
N ASN A 248 -34.86 24.52 3.02
CA ASN A 248 -35.62 25.28 3.99
C ASN A 248 -36.51 24.45 4.93
N LYS A 249 -36.62 24.99 6.15
CA LYS A 249 -37.81 25.16 6.99
C LYS A 249 -38.55 23.92 7.56
N ASP A 250 -38.63 24.02 8.88
CA ASP A 250 -39.76 23.75 9.76
C ASP A 250 -39.78 22.45 10.59
N THR A 251 -39.94 22.71 11.88
CA THR A 251 -40.58 21.93 12.96
C THR A 251 -39.76 20.96 13.82
N ILE A 252 -39.48 21.47 15.04
CA ILE A 252 -39.55 20.85 16.38
C ILE A 252 -38.30 20.15 16.90
N ILE A 253 -37.49 20.90 17.66
CA ILE A 253 -37.08 20.46 19.00
C ILE A 253 -37.37 21.62 19.96
N GLN A 254 -38.34 21.41 20.83
CA GLN A 254 -38.71 22.31 21.91
C GLN A 254 -37.69 22.18 23.04
N GLN A 255 -37.18 23.32 23.50
CA GLN A 255 -36.47 23.49 24.76
C GLN A 255 -37.40 23.17 25.93
N ILE A 256 -36.84 22.80 27.10
CA ILE A 256 -36.97 23.59 28.34
C ILE A 256 -36.04 22.99 29.41
N ALA A 257 -35.39 23.91 30.13
CA ALA A 257 -34.48 23.70 31.23
C ALA A 257 -35.15 23.11 32.49
N THR A 258 -34.35 22.62 33.43
CA THR A 258 -34.29 23.16 34.82
C THR A 258 -33.21 22.46 35.64
N ASN A 259 -32.58 23.24 36.52
CA ASN A 259 -31.66 22.80 37.56
C ASN A 259 -32.29 21.75 38.48
N VAL A 260 -31.47 20.84 39.03
CA VAL A 260 -31.33 20.56 40.48
C VAL A 260 -30.29 19.45 40.70
N LYS A 261 -29.50 19.61 41.76
CA LYS A 261 -28.55 18.66 42.34
C LYS A 261 -29.15 17.27 42.58
N GLY A 262 -28.30 16.25 42.44
CA GLY A 262 -28.38 15.01 43.20
C GLY A 262 -28.33 13.74 42.37
N ASN A 263 -27.47 12.81 42.79
CA ASN A 263 -27.43 11.38 42.45
C ASN A 263 -26.68 10.95 41.18
N ASN A 264 -25.46 10.48 41.41
CA ASN A 264 -25.10 9.06 41.40
C ASN A 264 -26.03 8.05 40.68
N VAL A 265 -25.36 7.31 39.77
CA VAL A 265 -25.44 5.88 39.38
C VAL A 265 -26.26 5.44 38.13
N LYS A 266 -25.48 4.82 37.22
CA LYS A 266 -25.75 3.70 36.27
C LYS A 266 -25.86 4.04 34.77
N SER A 267 -24.71 3.98 34.09
CA SER A 267 -24.62 3.47 32.70
C SER A 267 -23.25 2.83 32.42
N ASN A 268 -23.25 1.50 32.26
CA ASN A 268 -22.28 0.56 31.66
C ASN A 268 -20.95 1.07 31.05
N ASP A 269 -20.06 1.65 31.85
CA ASP A 269 -18.63 1.67 31.53
C ASP A 269 -17.94 0.49 32.23
N LEU A 270 -17.43 -0.46 31.45
CA LEU A 270 -16.48 -1.47 31.94
C LEU A 270 -15.07 -0.87 31.91
N SER A 271 -14.78 0.02 32.85
CA SER A 271 -13.40 0.44 33.15
C SER A 271 -12.75 -0.60 34.07
N PHE A 272 -11.69 -1.23 33.58
CA PHE A 272 -10.84 -2.11 34.37
C PHE A 272 -9.61 -1.31 34.82
N ILE A 273 -9.41 -1.23 36.14
CA ILE A 273 -8.17 -0.70 36.74
C ILE A 273 -7.28 -1.92 37.01
N ALA A 274 -6.12 -1.99 36.36
CA ALA A 274 -5.12 -3.03 36.62
C ALA A 274 -4.04 -2.50 37.58
N ASP A 275 -3.74 -3.25 38.63
CA ASP A 275 -2.56 -3.03 39.47
C ASP A 275 -1.29 -3.23 38.63
N MET A 276 -0.44 -2.21 38.60
CA MET A 276 0.83 -2.24 37.88
C MET A 276 1.88 -3.02 38.67
N PRO A 277 2.68 -3.92 38.05
CA PRO A 277 3.83 -4.51 38.70
C PRO A 277 4.91 -3.44 38.92
N LYS A 278 5.51 -3.42 40.12
CA LYS A 278 6.59 -2.49 40.49
C LYS A 278 7.84 -2.70 39.63
N SER A 279 8.58 -1.62 39.42
CA SER A 279 9.88 -1.68 38.72
C SER A 279 10.89 -2.54 39.51
N PRO A 280 11.79 -3.31 38.86
CA PRO A 280 12.89 -4.01 39.54
C PRO A 280 13.78 -3.09 40.40
N GLN A 281 13.82 -1.79 40.10
CA GLN A 281 14.53 -0.79 40.89
C GLN A 281 13.76 -0.36 42.17
N GLU A 282 12.44 -0.48 42.18
CA GLU A 282 11.61 -0.22 43.37
C GLU A 282 11.60 -1.41 44.34
N ASP A 283 11.71 -2.65 43.83
CA ASP A 283 11.82 -3.85 44.68
C ASP A 283 13.20 -3.95 45.36
N LEU A 284 14.28 -3.48 44.70
CA LEU A 284 15.60 -3.37 45.33
C LEU A 284 15.65 -2.32 46.44
N LEU A 285 14.94 -1.19 46.28
CA LEU A 285 14.84 -0.18 47.34
C LEU A 285 14.08 -0.74 48.56
N LYS A 286 13.01 -1.52 48.33
CA LYS A 286 12.24 -2.14 49.41
C LYS A 286 12.99 -3.23 50.18
N MET A 287 13.89 -3.97 49.53
CA MET A 287 14.70 -4.98 50.21
C MET A 287 15.81 -4.38 51.08
N LEU A 288 16.25 -3.14 50.81
CA LEU A 288 17.25 -2.44 51.62
C LEU A 288 16.65 -1.77 52.86
N ASP A 289 15.34 -1.50 52.86
CA ASP A 289 14.62 -0.92 54.00
C ASP A 289 14.12 -1.97 55.02
N GLU A 290 14.27 -3.27 54.73
CA GLU A 290 13.87 -4.39 55.61
C GLU A 290 15.07 -5.15 56.26
N ILE A 291 16.26 -4.53 56.32
CA ILE A 291 17.41 -4.99 57.14
C ILE A 291 17.70 -3.94 58.21
#